data_AF-A0A7X6ATF2-F1
#
_entry.id   AF-A0A7X6ATF2-F1
#
_cell.length_a   1.000
_cell.length_b   1.000
_cell.length_c   1.000
_cell.angle_alpha   90.00
_cell.angle_beta   90.00
_cell.angle_gamma   90.00
#
_symmetry.space_group_name_H-M   'P 1'
#
loop_
_entity.id
_entity.type
_entity.pdbx_description
1 polymer ?
#
loop_
_entity_poly.entity_id
_entity_poly.type
_entity_poly.pdbx_seq_one_letter_code
_entity_poly.pdbx_strand_id
1 'polypeptide(L)' 'DLARNDVGRVVEFGTLQVDEMMTLERYSHVMHLTSQVSGRLQGSKTPIDVLRATLPAGT' A
#
# COMPACT_ATOMS: atom_id res chain seq x y z
N ASP A 1 4.18 8.46 1.23
CA ASP A 1 3.35 8.77 2.43
C ASP A 1 1.88 8.41 2.31
N LEU A 2 1.19 8.78 1.23
CA LEU A 2 -0.24 8.48 1.07
C LEU A 2 -0.57 6.98 1.24
N ALA A 3 0.19 6.11 0.57
CA ALA A 3 0.02 4.65 0.70
C ALA A 3 0.18 4.16 2.16
N ARG A 4 1.12 4.71 2.94
CA ARG A 4 1.29 4.37 4.37
C ARG A 4 0.09 4.82 5.20
N ASN A 5 -0.45 6.00 4.91
CA ASN A 5 -1.64 6.51 5.58
C ASN A 5 -2.87 5.64 5.27
N ASP A 6 -3.06 5.26 4.03
CA ASP A 6 -4.25 4.51 3.62
C ASP A 6 -4.23 3.06 4.12
N VAL A 7 -3.12 2.35 3.92
CA VAL A 7 -2.91 1.00 4.44
C VAL A 7 -2.91 0.99 5.97
N GLY A 8 -2.31 2.01 6.60
CA GLY A 8 -2.22 2.15 8.05
C GLY A 8 -3.57 2.16 8.79
N ARG A 9 -4.67 2.55 8.12
CA ARG A 9 -6.01 2.55 8.72
C ARG A 9 -6.61 1.16 8.93
N VAL A 10 -6.12 0.14 8.22
CA VAL A 10 -6.73 -1.20 8.17
C VAL A 10 -5.79 -2.33 8.58
N VAL A 11 -4.49 -2.06 8.73
CA VAL A 11 -3.49 -3.03 9.18
C VAL A 11 -3.22 -2.95 10.67
N GLU A 12 -2.69 -4.01 11.25
CA GLU A 12 -2.32 -4.07 12.65
C GLU A 12 -1.16 -3.11 12.97
N PHE A 13 -1.25 -2.46 14.14
CA PHE A 13 -0.22 -1.56 14.60
C PHE A 13 1.14 -2.25 14.66
N GLY A 14 2.19 -1.57 14.16
CA GLY A 14 3.55 -2.09 14.12
C GLY A 14 3.83 -3.09 13.00
N THR A 15 2.84 -3.51 12.20
CA THR A 15 3.05 -4.43 11.07
C THR A 15 3.27 -3.72 9.74
N LEU A 16 3.06 -2.40 9.68
CA LEU A 16 3.23 -1.63 8.47
C LEU A 16 4.71 -1.46 8.13
N GLN A 17 5.08 -1.84 6.91
CA GLN A 17 6.44 -1.75 6.41
C GLN A 17 6.47 -1.29 4.95
N VAL A 18 7.61 -0.76 4.54
CA VAL A 18 7.90 -0.45 3.14
C VAL A 18 8.75 -1.58 2.62
N ASP A 19 8.18 -2.46 1.80
CA ASP A 19 8.88 -3.65 1.28
C ASP A 19 9.91 -3.24 0.23
N GLU A 20 9.52 -2.29 -0.62
CA GLU A 20 10.35 -1.77 -1.69
C GLU A 20 10.30 -0.24 -1.68
N MET A 21 11.46 0.40 -1.74
CA MET A 21 11.59 1.84 -1.68
C MET A 21 12.33 2.34 -2.93
N MET A 22 11.65 3.18 -3.73
CA MET A 22 12.17 3.78 -4.96
C MET A 22 12.78 2.76 -5.93
N THR A 23 12.07 1.63 -6.15
CA THR A 23 12.46 0.62 -7.13
C THR A 23 12.16 1.11 -8.54
N LEU A 24 13.09 0.89 -9.47
CA LEU A 24 12.90 1.21 -10.89
C LEU A 24 12.26 0.02 -11.62
N GLU A 25 10.98 0.12 -11.92
CA GLU A 25 10.25 -0.83 -12.75
C GLU A 25 10.35 -0.45 -14.23
N ARG A 26 10.79 -1.40 -15.06
CA ARG A 26 10.99 -1.19 -16.51
C ARG A 26 9.91 -1.91 -17.29
N TYR A 27 9.14 -1.15 -18.05
CA TYR A 27 8.19 -1.64 -19.04
C TYR A 27 8.73 -1.37 -20.45
N SER A 28 8.04 -1.88 -21.48
CA SER A 28 8.55 -1.83 -22.87
C SER A 28 8.87 -0.43 -23.39
N HIS A 29 8.20 0.61 -22.88
CA HIS A 29 8.35 1.99 -23.36
C HIS A 29 8.47 3.05 -22.25
N VAL A 30 8.27 2.66 -20.99
CA VAL A 30 8.27 3.56 -19.85
C VAL A 30 8.96 2.93 -18.66
N MET A 31 9.44 3.78 -17.75
CA MET A 31 9.96 3.37 -16.46
C MET A 31 9.15 4.03 -15.36
N HIS A 32 8.78 3.27 -14.34
CA HIS A 32 8.12 3.79 -13.15
C HIS A 32 9.10 3.68 -11.98
N LEU A 33 9.19 4.74 -11.16
CA LEU A 33 9.86 4.68 -9.87
C LEU A 33 8.79 4.36 -8.82
N THR A 34 8.73 3.11 -8.37
CA THR A 34 7.67 2.59 -7.51
C THR A 34 8.17 2.40 -6.08
N SER A 35 7.22 2.30 -5.13
CA SER A 35 7.49 1.89 -3.77
C SER A 35 6.31 1.06 -3.29
N GLN A 36 6.57 -0.01 -2.56
CA GLN A 36 5.56 -0.93 -2.06
C GLN A 36 5.43 -0.80 -0.55
N VAL A 37 4.18 -0.77 -0.08
CA VAL A 37 3.83 -0.68 1.33
C VAL A 37 2.88 -1.82 1.65
N SER A 38 3.17 -2.58 2.70
CA SER A 38 2.33 -3.67 3.17
C SER A 38 2.17 -3.67 4.68
N GLY A 39 1.22 -4.48 5.16
CA GLY A 39 1.00 -4.73 6.57
C GLY A 39 -0.01 -5.86 6.77
N ARG A 40 -0.10 -6.37 8.00
CA ARG A 40 -1.02 -7.47 8.32
C ARG A 40 -2.42 -6.92 8.54
N LEU A 41 -3.43 -7.40 7.81
CA LEU A 41 -4.81 -6.98 7.99
C LEU A 41 -5.25 -7.20 9.45
N GLN A 42 -5.89 -6.19 10.05
CA GLN A 42 -6.46 -6.34 11.39
C GLN A 42 -7.49 -7.48 11.40
N GLY A 43 -7.46 -8.34 12.43
CA GLY A 43 -8.35 -9.50 12.51
C GLY A 43 -9.85 -9.19 12.52
N SER A 44 -10.25 -7.95 12.82
CA SER A 44 -11.63 -7.47 12.77
C SER A 44 -12.05 -6.87 11.41
N LYS A 45 -11.13 -6.80 10.45
CA LYS A 45 -11.34 -6.21 9.12
C LYS A 45 -11.50 -7.28 8.06
N THR A 46 -12.16 -6.89 6.99
CA THR A 46 -12.44 -7.73 5.83
C THR A 46 -11.78 -7.15 4.57
N PRO A 47 -11.66 -7.91 3.48
CA PRO A 47 -11.13 -7.39 2.21
C PRO A 47 -11.88 -6.17 1.68
N ILE A 48 -13.19 -6.05 1.94
CA ILE A 48 -13.96 -4.87 1.52
C ILE A 48 -13.58 -3.60 2.29
N ASP A 49 -13.13 -3.73 3.54
CA ASP A 49 -12.61 -2.60 4.32
C ASP A 49 -11.28 -2.08 3.75
N VAL A 50 -10.46 -2.97 3.20
CA VAL A 50 -9.22 -2.60 2.49
C VAL A 50 -9.57 -1.76 1.27
N LEU A 51 -10.48 -2.22 0.42
CA LEU A 51 -10.91 -1.48 -0.77
C LEU A 51 -11.47 -0.11 -0.42
N ARG A 52 -12.30 -0.01 0.64
CA ARG A 52 -12.83 1.28 1.13
C ARG A 52 -11.75 2.20 1.65
N ALA A 53 -10.69 1.67 2.23
CA ALA A 53 -9.59 2.46 2.75
C ALA A 53 -8.65 2.95 1.64
N THR A 54 -8.51 2.24 0.53
CA THR A 54 -7.53 2.55 -0.53
C THR A 54 -8.15 3.16 -1.79
N LEU A 55 -9.48 3.26 -1.87
CA LEU A 55 -10.18 3.81 -3.04
C LEU A 55 -10.93 5.12 -2.73
N PRO A 56 -10.93 6.09 -3.66
CA PRO A 56 -10.16 6.09 -4.91
C PRO A 56 -8.66 6.22 -4.64
N ALA A 57 -7.84 5.60 -5.49
CA ALA A 57 -6.38 5.73 -5.39
C ALA A 57 -5.97 7.19 -5.65
N GLY A 58 -4.97 7.67 -4.92
CA GLY A 58 -4.51 9.06 -5.03
C GLY A 58 -3.62 9.38 -6.23
N THR A 59 -3.35 8.40 -7.10
CA THR A 59 -2.48 8.51 -8.30
C THR A 59 -3.22 8.10 -9.55
#